data_AF-A0A540K7A5-F1
#
_entry.id   AF-A0A540K7A5-F1
#
_cell.length_a   1.000
_cell.length_b   1.000
_cell.length_c   1.000
_cell.angle_alpha   90.00
_cell.angle_beta   90.00
_cell.angle_gamma   90.00
#
_symmetry.space_group_name_H-M   'P 1'
#
loop_
_entity.id
_entity.type
_entity.pdbx_description
1 polymer ?
#
loop_
_entity_poly.entity_id
_entity_poly.type
_entity_poly.pdbx_seq_one_letter_code
_entity_poly.pdbx_strand_id
1 'polypeptide(L)'
;MSPTSLPRPSGRDKQKKAKRKGKSQDPIRAQFACEMARMNENQCRQQEESAQMFLAMKQERDREQERYETNLIMEDLDKYTPERKRYLRGKQKEILRRNTTRSIFQDDNSSHDYHPSPPPSQDDGYHY
;
A
#
# COMPACT_ATOMS: atom_id res chain seq x y z
N MET A 1 -32.90 -42.75 -57.21
CA MET A 1 -34.03 -41.98 -56.65
C MET A 1 -33.55 -41.36 -55.34
N SER A 2 -33.58 -40.04 -55.21
CA SER A 2 -33.05 -39.31 -54.05
C SER A 2 -34.20 -38.85 -53.15
N PRO A 3 -34.11 -38.96 -51.81
CA PRO A 3 -35.20 -38.54 -50.94
C PRO A 3 -35.14 -37.02 -50.71
N THR A 4 -36.24 -36.35 -50.99
CA THR A 4 -36.46 -34.93 -50.74
C THR A 4 -36.55 -34.66 -49.23
N SER A 5 -35.62 -33.91 -48.67
CA SER A 5 -35.66 -33.48 -47.27
C SER A 5 -36.66 -32.32 -47.09
N LEU A 6 -37.63 -32.49 -46.20
CA LEU A 6 -38.53 -31.40 -45.78
C LEU A 6 -37.76 -30.29 -45.04
N PRO A 7 -38.05 -29.00 -45.29
CA PRO A 7 -37.35 -27.90 -44.63
C PRO A 7 -37.69 -27.86 -43.13
N ARG A 8 -36.65 -27.79 -42.28
CA ARG A 8 -36.83 -27.65 -40.83
C ARG A 8 -37.50 -26.31 -40.49
N PRO A 9 -38.49 -26.27 -39.58
CA PRO A 9 -39.20 -25.04 -39.24
C PRO A 9 -38.25 -24.01 -38.61
N SER A 10 -38.12 -22.84 -39.24
CA SER A 10 -37.28 -21.71 -38.81
C SER A 10 -37.82 -20.94 -37.58
N GLY A 11 -38.61 -21.61 -36.73
CA GLY A 11 -39.28 -21.00 -35.58
C GLY A 11 -38.56 -21.19 -34.24
N ARG A 12 -37.62 -22.16 -34.15
CA ARG A 12 -37.05 -22.59 -32.85
C ARG A 12 -36.12 -21.54 -32.21
N ASP A 13 -35.43 -20.74 -33.02
CA ASP A 13 -34.50 -19.72 -32.53
C ASP A 13 -35.19 -18.45 -32.01
N LYS A 14 -36.35 -18.09 -32.56
CA LYS A 14 -37.12 -16.92 -32.07
C LYS A 14 -37.68 -17.18 -30.66
N GLN A 15 -38.10 -18.41 -30.38
CA GLN A 15 -38.57 -18.82 -29.05
C GLN A 15 -37.44 -18.81 -28.00
N LYS A 16 -36.20 -19.16 -28.39
CA LYS A 16 -35.01 -19.09 -27.53
C LYS A 16 -34.58 -17.64 -27.24
N LYS A 17 -34.70 -16.72 -28.21
CA LYS A 17 -34.45 -15.28 -28.02
C LYS A 17 -35.48 -14.63 -27.09
N ALA A 18 -36.76 -14.99 -27.20
CA ALA A 18 -37.81 -14.47 -26.30
C ALA A 18 -37.60 -14.90 -24.84
N LYS A 19 -37.20 -16.16 -24.59
CA LYS A 19 -36.92 -16.65 -23.22
C LYS A 19 -35.69 -16.01 -22.55
N ARG A 20 -34.79 -15.38 -23.31
CA ARG A 20 -33.64 -14.65 -22.74
C ARG A 20 -34.01 -13.25 -22.26
N LYS A 21 -35.10 -12.67 -22.75
CA LYS A 21 -35.52 -11.29 -22.44
C LYS A 21 -36.25 -11.17 -21.10
N GLY A 22 -36.65 -12.29 -20.49
CA GLY A 22 -37.43 -12.35 -19.24
C GLY A 22 -36.64 -12.75 -17.99
N LYS A 23 -35.30 -12.68 -18.00
CA LYS A 23 -34.52 -12.79 -16.77
C LYS A 23 -34.41 -11.40 -16.13
N SER A 24 -35.54 -10.81 -15.77
CA SER A 24 -35.54 -9.68 -14.84
C SER A 24 -34.88 -10.19 -13.56
N GLN A 25 -33.73 -9.63 -13.21
CA GLN A 25 -33.08 -9.91 -11.94
C GLN A 25 -34.12 -9.67 -10.85
N ASP A 26 -34.33 -10.68 -9.99
CA ASP A 26 -35.33 -10.60 -8.92
C ASP A 26 -35.12 -9.30 -8.15
N PRO A 27 -36.10 -8.38 -8.12
CA PRO A 27 -35.94 -7.07 -7.51
C PRO A 27 -35.53 -7.16 -6.04
N ILE A 28 -35.95 -8.22 -5.33
CA ILE A 28 -35.55 -8.49 -3.95
C ILE A 28 -34.06 -8.82 -3.89
N ARG A 29 -33.58 -9.71 -4.77
CA ARG A 29 -32.16 -10.06 -4.86
C ARG A 29 -31.28 -8.85 -5.24
N ALA A 30 -31.79 -7.96 -6.09
CA ALA A 30 -31.09 -6.73 -6.45
C ALA A 30 -30.98 -5.77 -5.26
N GLN A 31 -32.06 -5.59 -4.48
CA GLN A 31 -32.05 -4.76 -3.28
C GLN A 31 -31.05 -5.27 -2.23
N PHE A 32 -31.06 -6.57 -1.93
CA PHE A 32 -30.09 -7.16 -1.01
C PHE A 32 -28.64 -6.96 -1.48
N ALA A 33 -28.36 -7.14 -2.77
CA ALA A 33 -27.01 -6.91 -3.30
C ALA A 33 -26.57 -5.45 -3.14
N CYS A 34 -27.47 -4.50 -3.39
CA CYS A 34 -27.20 -3.07 -3.20
C CYS A 34 -26.96 -2.72 -1.73
N GLU A 35 -27.75 -3.26 -0.80
CA GLU A 35 -27.56 -3.02 0.63
C GLU A 35 -26.24 -3.60 1.13
N MET A 36 -25.87 -4.81 0.69
CA MET A 36 -24.58 -5.42 1.01
C MET A 36 -23.41 -4.63 0.46
N ALA A 37 -23.52 -4.10 -0.77
CA ALA A 37 -22.49 -3.24 -1.35
C ALA A 37 -22.31 -1.96 -0.53
N ARG A 38 -23.41 -1.28 -0.17
CA ARG A 38 -23.36 -0.08 0.69
C ARG A 38 -22.76 -0.36 2.06
N MET A 39 -23.11 -1.50 2.67
CA MET A 39 -22.55 -1.89 3.96
C MET A 39 -21.05 -2.13 3.88
N ASN A 40 -20.58 -2.80 2.81
CA ASN A 40 -19.17 -3.04 2.58
C ASN A 40 -18.40 -1.72 2.36
N GLU A 41 -18.91 -0.84 1.51
CA GLU A 41 -18.32 0.49 1.30
C GLU A 41 -18.19 1.28 2.62
N ASN A 42 -19.24 1.26 3.45
CA ASN A 42 -19.21 1.90 4.75
C ASN A 42 -18.17 1.27 5.70
N GLN A 43 -18.07 -0.06 5.73
CA GLN A 43 -17.07 -0.76 6.54
C GLN A 43 -15.65 -0.47 6.07
N CYS A 44 -15.42 -0.48 4.76
CA CYS A 44 -14.14 -0.15 4.15
C CYS A 44 -13.72 1.28 4.49
N ARG A 45 -14.66 2.24 4.38
CA ARG A 45 -14.43 3.63 4.76
C ARG A 45 -14.10 3.79 6.25
N GLN A 46 -14.85 3.12 7.14
CA GLN A 46 -14.57 3.17 8.58
C GLN A 46 -13.19 2.58 8.91
N GLN A 47 -12.82 1.49 8.23
CA GLN A 47 -11.50 0.89 8.40
C GLN A 47 -10.40 1.85 7.95
N GLU A 48 -10.58 2.50 6.79
CA GLU A 48 -9.63 3.48 6.28
C GLU A 48 -9.49 4.67 7.24
N GLU A 49 -10.61 5.25 7.70
CA GLU A 49 -10.62 6.35 8.67
C GLU A 49 -9.90 5.95 9.97
N SER A 50 -10.12 4.73 10.48
CA SER A 50 -9.43 4.24 11.68
C SER A 50 -7.93 4.07 11.47
N ALA A 51 -7.51 3.58 10.29
CA ALA A 51 -6.11 3.40 9.94
C ALA A 51 -5.40 4.74 9.79
N GLN A 52 -6.05 5.72 9.15
CA GLN A 52 -5.55 7.10 9.04
C GLN A 52 -5.39 7.75 10.42
N MET A 53 -6.40 7.61 11.30
CA MET A 53 -6.32 8.12 12.67
C MET A 53 -5.18 7.48 13.45
N PHE A 54 -5.00 6.16 13.34
CA PHE A 54 -3.90 5.46 13.98
C PHE A 54 -2.53 5.96 13.50
N LEU A 55 -2.37 6.16 12.19
CA LEU A 55 -1.15 6.71 11.60
C LEU A 55 -0.88 8.14 12.10
N ALA A 56 -1.90 8.99 12.15
CA ALA A 56 -1.77 10.36 12.65
C ALA A 56 -1.31 10.39 14.12
N MET A 57 -1.94 9.59 14.98
CA MET A 57 -1.55 9.47 16.39
C MET A 57 -0.12 8.94 16.56
N LYS A 58 0.27 7.98 15.72
CA LYS A 58 1.64 7.47 15.72
C LYS A 58 2.65 8.56 15.35
N GLN A 59 2.39 9.31 14.28
CA GLN A 59 3.26 10.40 13.85
C GLN A 59 3.39 11.49 14.91
N GLU A 60 2.29 11.84 15.58
CA GLU A 60 2.32 12.82 16.67
C GLU A 60 3.18 12.34 17.85
N ARG A 61 2.99 11.08 18.27
CA ARG A 61 3.83 10.46 19.31
C ARG A 61 5.30 10.43 18.92
N ASP A 62 5.61 10.05 17.67
CA ASP A 62 6.99 9.98 17.18
C ASP A 62 7.64 11.37 17.21
N ARG A 63 6.91 12.42 16.81
CA ARG A 63 7.39 13.82 16.90
C ARG A 63 7.58 14.27 18.34
N GLU A 64 6.67 13.93 19.24
CA GLU A 64 6.80 14.29 20.66
C GLU A 64 8.01 13.60 21.29
N GLN A 65 8.23 12.32 20.97
CA GLN A 65 9.41 11.58 21.40
C GLN A 65 10.69 12.22 20.87
N GLU A 66 10.74 12.61 19.60
CA GLU A 66 11.90 13.29 19.01
C GLU A 66 12.20 14.62 19.72
N ARG A 67 11.17 15.41 20.05
CA ARG A 67 11.33 16.66 20.82
C ARG A 67 11.90 16.38 22.21
N TYR A 68 11.38 15.37 22.90
CA TYR A 68 11.89 14.99 24.22
C TYR A 68 13.37 14.56 24.14
N GLU A 69 13.71 13.71 23.18
CA GLU A 69 15.08 13.21 22.99
C GLU A 69 16.05 14.35 22.62
N THR A 70 15.63 15.28 21.76
CA THR A 70 16.41 16.46 21.38
C THR A 70 16.66 17.36 22.59
N ASN A 71 15.60 17.67 23.35
CA ASN A 71 15.72 18.47 24.57
C ASN A 71 16.68 17.81 25.57
N LEU A 72 16.58 16.50 25.75
CA LEU A 72 17.46 15.76 26.65
C LEU A 72 18.92 15.78 26.18
N ILE A 73 19.19 15.74 24.88
CA ILE A 73 20.56 15.87 24.34
C ILE A 73 21.13 17.26 24.61
N MET A 74 20.33 18.31 24.43
CA MET A 74 20.75 19.71 24.63
C MET A 74 20.77 20.15 26.09
N GLU A 75 20.22 19.35 27.00
CA GLU A 75 20.07 19.70 28.40
C GLU A 75 21.43 19.89 29.10
N ASP A 76 21.60 21.04 29.75
CA ASP A 76 22.74 21.27 30.63
C ASP A 76 22.60 20.39 31.89
N LEU A 77 23.57 19.50 32.07
CA LEU A 77 23.56 18.54 33.15
C LEU A 77 24.21 19.07 34.43
N ASP A 78 24.87 20.22 34.39
CA ASP A 78 25.66 20.71 35.53
C ASP A 78 24.83 21.14 36.73
N LYS A 79 23.55 21.47 36.49
CA LYS A 79 22.55 21.75 37.53
C LYS A 79 22.07 20.52 38.33
N TYR A 80 22.44 19.30 37.95
CA TYR A 80 21.98 18.08 38.61
C TYR A 80 23.01 17.46 39.57
N THR A 81 22.52 16.66 40.52
CA THR A 81 23.38 15.84 41.39
C THR A 81 24.27 14.90 40.58
N PRO A 82 25.43 14.47 41.13
CA PRO A 82 26.33 13.55 40.44
C PRO A 82 25.65 12.26 39.96
N GLU A 83 24.77 11.64 40.76
CA GLU A 83 24.08 10.42 40.32
C GLU A 83 23.14 10.70 39.15
N ARG A 84 22.36 11.78 39.24
CA ARG A 84 21.40 12.15 38.19
C ARG A 84 22.13 12.54 36.91
N LYS A 85 23.23 13.29 37.00
CA LYS A 85 24.11 13.63 35.88
C LYS A 85 24.63 12.38 35.19
N ARG A 86 25.11 11.38 35.94
CA ARG A 86 25.58 10.10 35.38
C ARG A 86 24.48 9.37 34.63
N TYR A 87 23.28 9.31 35.21
CA TYR A 87 22.12 8.68 34.56
C TYR A 87 21.74 9.40 33.25
N LEU A 88 21.60 10.73 33.28
CA LEU A 88 21.21 11.52 32.11
C LEU A 88 22.27 11.46 30.99
N ARG A 89 23.56 11.52 31.33
CA ARG A 89 24.65 11.27 30.36
C ARG A 89 24.52 9.89 29.71
N GLY A 90 24.15 8.87 30.48
CA GLY A 90 23.87 7.53 29.95
C GLY A 90 22.73 7.55 28.93
N LYS A 91 21.63 8.26 29.23
CA LYS A 91 20.49 8.42 28.33
C LYS A 91 20.82 9.21 27.06
N GLN A 92 21.57 10.30 27.16
CA GLN A 92 22.05 11.04 25.99
C GLN A 92 22.88 10.14 25.06
N LYS A 93 23.81 9.35 25.62
CA LYS A 93 24.61 8.39 24.83
C LYS A 93 23.74 7.32 24.18
N GLU A 94 22.74 6.80 24.89
CA GLU A 94 21.82 5.79 24.37
C GLU A 94 21.05 6.34 23.15
N ILE A 95 20.50 7.54 23.25
CA ILE A 95 19.78 8.23 22.17
C ILE A 95 20.71 8.48 20.97
N LEU A 96 21.91 9.03 21.21
CA LEU A 96 22.88 9.29 20.15
C LEU A 96 23.22 8.01 19.37
N ARG A 97 23.49 6.89 20.05
CA ARG A 97 23.72 5.60 19.38
C ARG A 97 22.52 5.15 18.54
N ARG A 98 21.30 5.23 19.10
CA ARG A 98 20.07 4.85 18.38
C ARG A 98 19.90 5.68 17.11
N ASN A 99 20.19 6.99 17.17
CA ASN A 99 20.08 7.89 16.03
C ASN A 99 21.18 7.64 14.98
N THR A 100 22.41 7.33 15.39
CA THR A 100 23.47 6.90 14.47
C THR A 100 23.05 5.63 13.71
N THR A 101 22.49 4.63 14.41
CA THR A 101 21.99 3.42 13.74
C THR A 101 20.83 3.73 12.78
N ARG A 102 19.88 4.59 13.16
CA ARG A 102 18.78 4.99 12.26
C ARG A 102 19.28 5.71 11.01
N SER A 103 20.26 6.61 11.14
CA SER A 103 20.86 7.35 10.02
C SER A 103 21.53 6.43 8.99
N ILE A 104 22.21 5.36 9.44
CA ILE A 104 22.86 4.39 8.53
C ILE A 104 21.84 3.67 7.63
N PHE A 105 20.58 3.58 8.02
CA PHE A 105 19.52 2.90 7.25
C PHE A 105 18.51 3.86 6.61
N GLN A 106 18.71 5.18 6.69
CA GLN A 106 17.75 6.17 6.17
C GLN A 106 18.17 6.88 4.89
N ASP A 107 19.38 6.64 4.37
CA ASP A 107 19.84 7.23 3.12
C ASP A 107 20.23 6.15 2.10
N ASP A 108 19.24 5.64 1.39
CA ASP A 108 19.41 5.10 0.02
C ASP A 108 18.10 5.28 -0.79
N ASN A 109 17.43 6.41 -0.59
CA ASN A 109 16.43 6.91 -1.55
C ASN A 109 17.06 7.95 -2.51
N SER A 110 18.40 7.96 -2.59
CA SER A 110 19.11 8.42 -3.76
C SER A 110 18.78 7.45 -4.90
N SER A 111 17.72 7.76 -5.65
CA SER A 111 17.54 7.30 -7.02
C SER A 111 18.73 7.78 -7.83
N HIS A 112 19.87 7.09 -7.70
CA HIS A 112 20.86 7.12 -8.75
C HIS A 112 20.18 6.45 -9.95
N ASP A 113 19.88 7.28 -10.95
CA ASP A 113 19.61 6.87 -12.31
C ASP A 113 20.77 6.00 -12.80
N TYR A 114 20.77 4.73 -12.37
CA TYR A 114 21.70 3.74 -12.86
C TYR A 114 21.22 3.37 -14.25
N HIS A 115 21.68 4.12 -15.24
CA HIS A 115 21.60 3.74 -16.63
C HIS A 115 22.76 2.76 -16.89
N PRO A 116 22.53 1.44 -16.98
CA PRO A 116 23.57 0.55 -17.45
C PRO A 116 23.96 1.00 -18.85
N SER A 117 25.22 1.37 -19.04
CA SER A 117 25.75 1.63 -20.37
C SER A 117 25.61 0.34 -21.19
N PRO A 118 25.10 0.40 -22.44
CA PRO A 118 25.05 -0.78 -23.28
C PRO A 118 26.46 -1.33 -23.46
N PRO A 119 26.64 -2.66 -23.49
CA PRO A 119 27.95 -3.25 -23.72
C PRO A 119 28.51 -2.75 -25.05
N PRO A 120 29.83 -2.55 -25.16
CA PRO A 120 30.44 -2.15 -26.42
C PRO A 120 30.11 -3.21 -27.47
N SER A 121 29.53 -2.77 -28.58
CA SER A 121 29.35 -3.56 -29.78
C SER A 121 30.69 -4.17 -30.16
N GLN A 122 30.80 -5.49 -30.12
CA GLN A 122 31.93 -6.21 -30.69
C GLN A 122 31.93 -5.93 -32.19
N ASP A 123 32.82 -5.03 -32.60
CA ASP A 123 33.20 -4.84 -33.98
C ASP A 123 34.00 -6.08 -34.38
N ASP A 124 33.35 -6.98 -35.11
CA ASP A 124 33.94 -8.20 -35.67
C ASP A 124 35.00 -7.81 -36.72
N GLY A 125 36.22 -7.58 -36.24
CA GLY A 125 37.38 -7.21 -37.05
C GLY A 125 38.53 -8.21 -36.92
N TYR A 126 38.26 -9.52 -37.02
CA TYR A 126 39.34 -10.49 -37.24
C TYR A 126 39.76 -10.45 -38.72
N HIS A 127 40.77 -9.63 -39.01
CA HIS A 127 41.55 -9.75 -40.24
C HIS A 127 42.39 -11.04 -40.17
N TYR A 128 42.13 -11.96 -41.11
CA TYR A 128 43.10 -12.95 -41.56
C TYR A 128 43.93 -12.39 -42.71
#